data_AF-A0A6V7D0Q6-F1
#
_entry.id   AF-A0A6V7D0Q6-F1
#
_cell.length_a   1.000
_cell.length_b   1.000
_cell.length_c   1.000
_cell.angle_alpha   90.00
_cell.angle_beta   90.00
_cell.angle_gamma   90.00
#
_symmetry.space_group_name_H-M   'P 1'
#
loop_
_entity.id
_entity.type
_entity.pdbx_description
1 polymer ?
#
loop_
_entity_poly.entity_id
_entity_poly.type
_entity_poly.pdbx_seq_one_letter_code
_entity_poly.pdbx_strand_id
1 'polypeptide(L)'
;MTNPLPRTSTAYAFDPTTGEYTGPVTVYLSELEGRYPLPPNTVAIAPAPPAGLYQRHRLSPASATWELVPDYRGVMLYSIDIAVPVANTLALGDALPQGYTTSQPIAFLPSDYRRNVWDETRASWRADPDYSTALVWEKSTGTIVPRLAAGVALPGQLTTVAPPISVDGTLVWDEGGQAWSVQPSTPDAAAV
;
A
#
# COMPACT_ATOMS: atom_id res chain seq x y z
N MET A 1 -3.71 -58.79 -14.07
CA MET A 1 -4.99 -58.10 -13.83
C MET A 1 -4.78 -56.62 -14.09
N THR A 2 -5.17 -56.13 -15.25
CA THR A 2 -5.16 -54.69 -15.56
C THR A 2 -6.29 -54.05 -14.77
N ASN A 3 -5.95 -53.19 -13.82
CA ASN A 3 -6.95 -52.44 -13.06
C ASN A 3 -7.70 -51.53 -14.06
N PRO A 4 -9.02 -51.65 -14.23
CA PRO A 4 -9.74 -50.81 -15.18
C PRO A 4 -9.63 -49.35 -14.76
N LEU A 5 -9.40 -48.47 -15.75
CA LEU A 5 -9.37 -47.03 -15.54
C LEU A 5 -10.69 -46.57 -14.87
N PRO A 6 -10.65 -45.56 -13.98
CA PRO A 6 -11.86 -45.05 -13.35
C PRO A 6 -12.84 -44.46 -14.39
N ARG A 7 -14.14 -44.48 -14.10
CA ARG A 7 -15.19 -43.97 -15.01
C ARG A 7 -15.03 -42.49 -15.34
N THR A 8 -14.39 -41.74 -14.46
CA THR A 8 -14.10 -40.32 -14.64
C THR A 8 -12.66 -40.01 -14.30
N SER A 9 -12.17 -38.91 -14.88
CA SER A 9 -10.92 -38.26 -14.52
C SER A 9 -11.14 -36.74 -14.52
N THR A 10 -10.10 -35.99 -14.17
CA THR A 10 -10.10 -34.53 -14.15
C THR A 10 -9.21 -34.01 -15.27
N ALA A 11 -9.74 -33.10 -16.08
CA ALA A 11 -9.00 -32.23 -16.96
C ALA A 11 -9.03 -30.80 -16.41
N TYR A 12 -8.24 -29.91 -16.99
CA TYR A 12 -8.05 -28.55 -16.52
C TYR A 12 -8.27 -27.60 -17.69
N ALA A 13 -9.29 -26.76 -17.56
CA ALA A 13 -9.71 -25.85 -18.62
C ALA A 13 -8.90 -24.56 -18.60
N PHE A 14 -8.73 -23.97 -19.77
CA PHE A 14 -8.14 -22.65 -19.94
C PHE A 14 -8.98 -21.78 -20.88
N ASP A 15 -8.88 -20.47 -20.71
CA ASP A 15 -9.40 -19.50 -21.67
C ASP A 15 -8.53 -19.53 -22.94
N PRO A 16 -9.12 -19.75 -24.14
CA PRO A 16 -8.33 -19.94 -25.36
C PRO A 16 -7.64 -18.67 -25.86
N THR A 17 -8.04 -17.49 -25.39
CA THR A 17 -7.45 -16.21 -25.82
C THR A 17 -6.24 -15.84 -24.98
N THR A 18 -6.36 -16.02 -23.66
CA THR A 18 -5.39 -15.58 -22.66
C THR A 18 -4.53 -16.73 -22.11
N GLY A 19 -4.98 -17.97 -22.28
CA GLY A 19 -4.42 -19.15 -21.65
C GLY A 19 -4.74 -19.26 -20.16
N GLU A 20 -5.53 -18.35 -19.58
CA GLU A 20 -5.81 -18.34 -18.14
C GLU A 20 -6.50 -19.63 -17.70
N TYR A 21 -6.05 -20.24 -16.60
CA TYR A 21 -6.74 -21.38 -16.00
C TYR A 21 -8.14 -21.00 -15.50
N THR A 22 -9.18 -21.70 -15.97
CA THR A 22 -10.58 -21.41 -15.64
C THR A 22 -11.21 -22.42 -14.68
N GLY A 23 -10.56 -23.56 -14.44
CA GLY A 23 -10.99 -24.53 -13.43
C GLY A 23 -10.86 -25.99 -13.87
N PRO A 24 -11.13 -26.93 -12.95
CA PRO A 24 -11.16 -28.35 -13.28
C PRO A 24 -12.45 -28.71 -14.03
N VAL A 25 -12.36 -29.69 -14.92
CA VAL A 25 -13.47 -30.23 -15.69
C VAL A 25 -13.47 -31.75 -15.56
N THR A 26 -14.63 -32.32 -15.21
CA THR A 26 -14.80 -33.78 -15.17
C THR A 26 -14.86 -34.33 -16.60
N VAL A 27 -14.02 -35.32 -16.89
CA VAL A 27 -14.04 -36.06 -18.16
C VAL A 27 -14.40 -37.52 -17.91
N TYR A 28 -15.09 -38.14 -18.87
CA TYR A 28 -15.59 -39.50 -18.76
C TYR A 28 -14.73 -40.47 -19.59
N LEU A 29 -14.55 -41.69 -19.09
CA LEU A 29 -13.85 -42.74 -19.82
C LEU A 29 -14.65 -43.13 -21.07
N SER A 30 -14.04 -43.06 -22.24
CA SER A 30 -14.57 -43.70 -23.44
C SER A 30 -14.29 -45.19 -23.37
N GLU A 31 -15.32 -46.01 -23.15
CA GLU A 31 -15.18 -47.47 -23.10
C GLU A 31 -14.71 -48.05 -24.45
N LEU A 32 -15.05 -47.39 -25.56
CA LEU A 32 -14.61 -47.79 -26.90
C LEU A 32 -13.13 -47.51 -27.14
N GLU A 33 -12.63 -46.36 -26.68
CA GLU A 33 -11.25 -45.92 -26.95
C GLU A 33 -10.27 -46.21 -25.80
N GLY A 34 -10.78 -46.64 -24.64
CA GLY A 34 -9.97 -46.91 -23.45
C GLY A 34 -9.22 -45.68 -22.90
N ARG A 35 -9.70 -44.47 -23.19
CA ARG A 35 -9.07 -43.19 -22.80
C ARG A 35 -10.10 -42.13 -22.42
N TYR A 36 -9.63 -41.03 -21.85
CA TYR A 36 -10.45 -39.86 -21.56
C TYR A 36 -10.33 -38.85 -22.71
N PRO A 37 -11.35 -38.73 -23.60
CA PRO A 37 -11.38 -37.66 -24.57
C PRO A 37 -11.43 -36.30 -23.84
N LEU A 38 -10.54 -35.39 -24.23
CA LEU A 38 -10.47 -34.06 -23.64
C LEU A 38 -11.41 -33.10 -24.39
N PRO A 39 -12.30 -32.36 -23.70
CA PRO A 39 -13.03 -31.26 -24.30
C PRO A 39 -12.07 -30.21 -24.89
N PRO A 40 -12.54 -29.38 -25.84
CA PRO A 40 -11.77 -28.24 -26.32
C PRO A 40 -11.26 -27.36 -25.17
N ASN A 41 -10.06 -26.81 -25.34
CA ASN A 41 -9.42 -25.91 -24.36
C ASN A 41 -9.23 -26.53 -22.98
N THR A 42 -8.91 -27.83 -22.93
CA THR A 42 -8.55 -28.53 -21.70
C THR A 42 -7.26 -29.31 -21.85
N VAL A 43 -6.51 -29.47 -20.75
CA VAL A 43 -5.33 -30.35 -20.65
C VAL A 43 -5.49 -31.31 -19.50
N ALA A 44 -4.89 -32.50 -19.59
CA ALA A 44 -4.97 -33.52 -18.54
C ALA A 44 -4.05 -33.22 -17.33
N ILE A 45 -3.03 -32.38 -17.53
CA ILE A 45 -2.02 -32.08 -16.50
C ILE A 45 -2.57 -30.98 -15.60
N ALA A 46 -2.49 -31.18 -14.28
CA ALA A 46 -2.90 -30.19 -13.30
C ALA A 46 -1.96 -28.97 -13.27
N PRO A 47 -2.48 -27.76 -13.03
CA PRO A 47 -1.64 -26.59 -12.78
C PRO A 47 -0.83 -26.79 -11.49
N ALA A 48 0.49 -26.64 -11.59
CA ALA A 48 1.42 -26.74 -10.49
C ALA A 48 2.64 -25.83 -10.72
N PRO A 49 3.26 -25.27 -9.67
CA PRO A 49 2.84 -25.32 -8.26
C PRO A 49 1.58 -24.45 -7.99
N PRO A 50 0.96 -24.49 -6.80
CA PRO A 50 -0.15 -23.60 -6.47
C PRO A 50 0.18 -22.13 -6.70
N ALA A 51 -0.78 -21.35 -7.19
CA ALA A 51 -0.59 -19.92 -7.40
C ALA A 51 -0.50 -19.19 -6.05
N GLY A 52 0.52 -18.33 -5.92
CA GLY A 52 0.65 -17.43 -4.78
C GLY A 52 -0.26 -16.21 -4.87
N LEU A 53 -0.04 -15.26 -3.95
CA LEU A 53 -0.71 -13.97 -3.99
C LEU A 53 -0.33 -13.22 -5.28
N TYR A 54 -1.33 -12.63 -5.94
CA TYR A 54 -1.17 -11.91 -7.21
C TYR A 54 -0.53 -12.75 -8.32
N GLN A 55 -0.85 -14.04 -8.35
CA GLN A 55 -0.42 -14.95 -9.40
C GLN A 55 -1.60 -15.72 -9.95
N ARG A 56 -1.46 -16.14 -11.19
CA ARG A 56 -2.43 -16.99 -11.87
C ARG A 56 -1.71 -18.02 -12.73
N HIS A 57 -2.34 -19.16 -12.90
CA HIS A 57 -1.89 -20.13 -13.90
C HIS A 57 -2.31 -19.67 -15.29
N ARG A 58 -1.35 -19.73 -16.22
CA ARG A 58 -1.57 -19.56 -17.65
C ARG A 58 -1.00 -20.78 -18.37
N LEU A 59 -1.68 -21.28 -19.39
CA LEU A 59 -1.13 -22.29 -20.27
C LEU A 59 -0.21 -21.61 -21.27
N SER A 60 1.08 -21.95 -21.26
CA SER A 60 2.06 -21.37 -22.18
C SER A 60 1.76 -21.83 -23.62
N PRO A 61 1.61 -20.90 -24.59
CA PRO A 61 1.38 -21.28 -25.98
C PRO A 61 2.61 -21.93 -26.63
N ALA A 62 3.81 -21.73 -26.07
CA ALA A 62 5.05 -22.27 -26.61
C ALA A 62 5.32 -23.72 -26.14
N SER A 63 5.06 -24.01 -24.87
CA SER A 63 5.38 -25.32 -24.27
C SER A 63 4.16 -26.20 -24.01
N ALA A 64 2.93 -25.66 -24.13
CA ALA A 64 1.70 -26.33 -23.73
C ALA A 64 1.72 -26.82 -22.27
N THR A 65 2.47 -26.13 -21.40
CA THR A 65 2.56 -26.39 -19.96
C THR A 65 2.03 -25.23 -19.16
N TRP A 66 1.55 -25.50 -17.95
CA TRP A 66 1.17 -24.45 -17.02
C TRP A 66 2.40 -23.66 -16.57
N GLU A 67 2.25 -22.35 -16.52
CA GLU A 67 3.18 -21.41 -15.93
C GLU A 67 2.45 -20.52 -14.93
N LEU A 68 3.18 -20.03 -13.93
CA LEU A 68 2.69 -18.98 -13.05
C LEU A 68 3.08 -17.63 -13.62
N VAL A 69 2.09 -16.77 -13.78
CA VAL A 69 2.28 -15.40 -14.25
C VAL A 69 1.73 -14.41 -13.22
N PRO A 70 2.27 -13.19 -13.16
CA PRO A 70 1.70 -12.14 -12.33
C PRO A 70 0.24 -11.86 -12.71
N ASP A 71 -0.59 -11.59 -11.71
CA ASP A 71 -1.96 -11.15 -11.90
C ASP A 71 -2.32 -10.10 -10.85
N TYR A 72 -2.14 -8.86 -11.24
CA TYR A 72 -2.50 -7.69 -10.45
C TYR A 72 -3.87 -7.13 -10.85
N ARG A 73 -4.64 -7.79 -11.73
CA ARG A 73 -5.96 -7.30 -12.13
C ARG A 73 -6.87 -7.14 -10.90
N GLY A 74 -7.57 -6.02 -10.82
CA GLY A 74 -8.46 -5.71 -9.69
C GLY A 74 -7.75 -5.39 -8.37
N VAL A 75 -6.41 -5.37 -8.34
CA VAL A 75 -5.62 -4.95 -7.17
C VAL A 75 -5.47 -3.43 -7.17
N MET A 76 -5.66 -2.78 -6.01
CA MET A 76 -5.37 -1.35 -5.88
C MET A 76 -3.87 -1.13 -5.91
N LEU A 77 -3.41 -0.22 -6.78
CA LEU A 77 -2.01 0.18 -6.86
C LEU A 77 -1.83 1.56 -6.23
N TYR A 78 -0.67 1.79 -5.65
CA TYR A 78 -0.28 3.07 -5.08
C TYR A 78 1.05 3.53 -5.67
N SER A 79 1.17 4.81 -5.99
CA SER A 79 2.46 5.41 -6.37
C SER A 79 3.33 5.52 -5.13
N ILE A 80 4.58 5.03 -5.19
CA ILE A 80 5.54 5.11 -4.08
C ILE A 80 6.04 6.54 -3.84
N ASP A 81 5.97 7.40 -4.86
CA ASP A 81 6.47 8.77 -4.81
C ASP A 81 5.55 9.73 -4.04
N ILE A 82 4.24 9.60 -4.28
CA ILE A 82 3.23 10.53 -3.76
C ILE A 82 2.18 9.87 -2.86
N ALA A 83 2.25 8.55 -2.67
CA ALA A 83 1.40 7.80 -1.75
C ALA A 83 -0.12 7.94 -2.03
N VAL A 84 -0.50 7.99 -3.31
CA VAL A 84 -1.91 8.06 -3.75
C VAL A 84 -2.30 6.80 -4.51
N PRO A 85 -3.59 6.41 -4.48
CA PRO A 85 -4.09 5.33 -5.32
C PRO A 85 -3.99 5.70 -6.80
N VAL A 86 -3.69 4.70 -7.63
CA VAL A 86 -3.51 4.83 -9.08
C VAL A 86 -4.42 3.83 -9.77
N ALA A 87 -5.05 4.27 -10.87
CA ALA A 87 -5.89 3.40 -11.68
C ALA A 87 -5.05 2.24 -12.24
N ASN A 88 -5.51 1.02 -11.97
CA ASN A 88 -4.83 -0.19 -12.42
C ASN A 88 -5.35 -0.61 -13.80
N THR A 89 -4.45 -0.65 -14.77
CA THR A 89 -4.73 -1.05 -16.17
C THR A 89 -3.97 -2.31 -16.58
N LEU A 90 -3.34 -3.01 -15.62
CA LEU A 90 -2.52 -4.19 -15.88
C LEU A 90 -3.39 -5.35 -16.36
N ALA A 91 -2.91 -6.06 -17.38
CA ALA A 91 -3.48 -7.29 -17.89
C ALA A 91 -2.86 -8.51 -17.20
N LEU A 92 -3.38 -9.70 -17.53
CA LEU A 92 -2.83 -10.97 -17.05
C LEU A 92 -1.38 -11.13 -17.55
N GLY A 93 -0.47 -11.36 -16.61
CA GLY A 93 0.96 -11.54 -16.88
C GLY A 93 1.77 -10.25 -16.91
N ASP A 94 1.14 -9.08 -16.80
CA ASP A 94 1.87 -7.83 -16.67
C ASP A 94 2.55 -7.76 -15.30
N ALA A 95 3.84 -7.43 -15.30
CA ALA A 95 4.58 -7.18 -14.07
C ALA A 95 4.10 -5.89 -13.40
N LEU A 96 4.23 -5.81 -12.08
CA LEU A 96 4.02 -4.55 -11.36
C LEU A 96 5.05 -3.51 -11.88
N PRO A 97 4.61 -2.35 -12.40
CA PRO A 97 5.54 -1.37 -12.93
C PRO A 97 6.39 -0.74 -11.83
N GLN A 98 7.58 -0.26 -12.19
CA GLN A 98 8.43 0.48 -11.28
C GLN A 98 7.71 1.76 -10.79
N GLY A 99 7.94 2.13 -9.53
CA GLY A 99 7.30 3.31 -8.93
C GLY A 99 5.92 3.01 -8.33
N TYR A 100 5.47 1.76 -8.35
CA TYR A 100 4.19 1.36 -7.80
C TYR A 100 4.32 0.22 -6.79
N THR A 101 3.36 0.17 -5.87
CA THR A 101 3.23 -0.87 -4.86
C THR A 101 1.77 -1.27 -4.68
N THR A 102 1.53 -2.50 -4.24
CA THR A 102 0.21 -2.94 -3.77
C THR A 102 0.01 -2.64 -2.28
N SER A 103 1.05 -2.18 -1.58
CA SER A 103 1.00 -1.81 -0.17
C SER A 103 0.27 -0.49 0.01
N GLN A 104 -0.77 -0.48 0.83
CA GLN A 104 -1.53 0.73 1.13
C GLN A 104 -0.69 1.69 1.98
N PRO A 105 -0.64 2.99 1.63
CA PRO A 105 -0.02 4.03 2.46
C PRO A 105 -0.64 4.11 3.85
N ILE A 106 0.16 4.55 4.82
CA ILE A 106 -0.31 4.77 6.19
C ILE A 106 -1.32 5.92 6.18
N ALA A 107 -2.49 5.70 6.77
CA ALA A 107 -3.48 6.76 6.97
C ALA A 107 -3.07 7.63 8.16
N PHE A 108 -3.08 8.95 7.95
CA PHE A 108 -2.80 9.95 8.99
C PHE A 108 -4.01 10.83 9.23
N LEU A 109 -4.19 11.25 10.47
CA LEU A 109 -5.04 12.38 10.83
C LEU A 109 -4.30 13.70 10.51
N PRO A 110 -5.02 14.80 10.25
CA PRO A 110 -4.38 16.10 10.01
C PRO A 110 -3.45 16.58 11.14
N SER A 111 -3.70 16.13 12.37
CA SER A 111 -2.89 16.45 13.56
C SER A 111 -1.64 15.58 13.74
N ASP A 112 -1.43 14.57 12.90
CA ASP A 112 -0.29 13.65 13.07
C ASP A 112 1.02 14.27 12.58
N TYR A 113 0.96 15.30 11.72
CA TYR A 113 2.09 15.98 11.11
C TYR A 113 3.12 14.99 10.54
N ARG A 114 2.63 14.08 9.70
CA ARG A 114 3.42 13.00 9.09
C ARG A 114 3.14 12.88 7.61
N ARG A 115 4.11 12.34 6.89
CA ARG A 115 4.01 11.94 5.50
C ARG A 115 4.40 10.49 5.32
N ASN A 116 3.88 9.89 4.26
CA ASN A 116 4.36 8.60 3.78
C ASN A 116 5.68 8.81 3.02
N VAL A 117 6.66 7.95 3.29
CA VAL A 117 7.89 7.81 2.53
C VAL A 117 8.10 6.33 2.27
N TRP A 118 8.34 5.97 1.01
CA TRP A 118 8.62 4.59 0.65
C TRP A 118 10.02 4.18 1.10
N ASP A 119 10.14 3.05 1.79
CA ASP A 119 11.41 2.41 2.14
C ASP A 119 11.67 1.25 1.17
N GLU A 120 12.53 1.49 0.19
CA GLU A 120 12.89 0.49 -0.83
C GLU A 120 13.52 -0.77 -0.24
N THR A 121 14.24 -0.65 0.88
CA THR A 121 14.94 -1.80 1.49
C THR A 121 13.95 -2.73 2.16
N ARG A 122 12.90 -2.17 2.77
CA ARG A 122 11.85 -2.93 3.45
C ARG A 122 10.65 -3.23 2.56
N ALA A 123 10.59 -2.63 1.37
CA ALA A 123 9.43 -2.63 0.50
C ALA A 123 8.13 -2.26 1.26
N SER A 124 8.21 -1.19 2.06
CA SER A 124 7.11 -0.77 2.94
C SER A 124 7.05 0.74 3.14
N TRP A 125 5.87 1.24 3.49
CA TRP A 125 5.70 2.63 3.90
C TRP A 125 6.30 2.92 5.27
N ARG A 126 7.00 4.04 5.37
CA ARG A 126 7.49 4.64 6.62
C ARG A 126 6.82 5.99 6.85
N ALA A 127 6.54 6.28 8.11
CA ALA A 127 5.97 7.56 8.52
C ALA A 127 7.08 8.52 8.93
N ASP A 128 7.25 9.61 8.17
CA ASP A 128 8.23 10.65 8.44
C ASP A 128 7.55 11.89 8.98
N PRO A 129 8.16 12.63 9.92
CA PRO A 129 7.65 13.92 10.36
C PRO A 129 7.49 14.88 9.17
N ASP A 130 6.35 15.56 9.10
CA ASP A 130 6.09 16.60 8.10
C ASP A 130 5.22 17.71 8.68
N TYR A 131 5.88 18.81 9.02
CA TYR A 131 5.26 20.04 9.51
C TYR A 131 5.20 21.13 8.42
N SER A 132 5.47 20.80 7.15
CA SER A 132 5.60 21.79 6.06
C SER A 132 4.31 22.54 5.73
N THR A 133 3.16 21.97 6.11
CA THR A 133 1.84 22.59 5.97
C THR A 133 1.33 23.19 7.28
N ALA A 134 1.98 22.91 8.41
CA ALA A 134 1.62 23.43 9.71
C ALA A 134 2.13 24.85 9.90
N LEU A 135 1.34 25.66 10.62
CA LEU A 135 1.88 26.85 11.26
C LEU A 135 2.65 26.41 12.51
N VAL A 136 3.80 27.03 12.72
CA VAL A 136 4.69 26.75 13.83
C VAL A 136 5.14 28.06 14.45
N TRP A 137 5.27 28.07 15.77
CA TRP A 137 5.63 29.23 16.57
C TRP A 137 6.87 28.97 17.40
N GLU A 138 7.67 30.00 17.56
CA GLU A 138 8.84 30.01 18.44
C GLU A 138 8.38 30.12 19.90
N LYS A 139 8.65 29.10 20.73
CA LYS A 139 8.19 29.01 22.12
C LYS A 139 8.64 30.19 23.00
N SER A 140 9.80 30.77 22.69
CA SER A 140 10.38 31.87 23.46
C SER A 140 9.70 33.22 23.22
N THR A 141 9.04 33.40 22.06
CA THR A 141 8.53 34.72 21.64
C THR A 141 7.07 34.71 21.22
N GLY A 142 6.49 33.54 20.94
CA GLY A 142 5.17 33.43 20.33
C GLY A 142 5.11 33.90 18.87
N THR A 143 6.25 34.16 18.24
CA THR A 143 6.27 34.59 16.84
C THR A 143 6.11 33.40 15.90
N ILE A 144 5.40 33.60 14.80
CA ILE A 144 5.29 32.59 13.75
C ILE A 144 6.63 32.45 13.04
N VAL A 145 7.07 31.22 12.79
CA VAL A 145 8.33 30.96 12.07
C VAL A 145 8.07 30.55 10.62
N PRO A 146 9.07 30.66 9.72
CA PRO A 146 8.96 30.15 8.36
C PRO A 146 8.60 28.66 8.34
N ARG A 147 7.88 28.25 7.29
CA ARG A 147 7.48 26.85 7.13
C ARG A 147 8.70 25.93 7.06
N LEU A 148 8.63 24.83 7.80
CA LEU A 148 9.66 23.80 7.77
C LEU A 148 9.61 23.06 6.42
N ALA A 149 10.76 22.55 5.97
CA ALA A 149 10.79 21.65 4.82
C ALA A 149 10.14 20.31 5.19
N ALA A 150 9.55 19.63 4.20
CA ALA A 150 8.97 18.31 4.42
C ALA A 150 10.03 17.29 4.87
N GLY A 151 9.68 16.40 5.80
CA GLY A 151 10.63 15.43 6.39
C GLY A 151 11.43 15.95 7.58
N VAL A 152 11.35 17.25 7.90
CA VAL A 152 12.03 17.84 9.05
C VAL A 152 11.20 17.64 10.32
N ALA A 153 11.79 16.99 11.33
CA ALA A 153 11.18 16.86 12.65
C ALA A 153 11.01 18.24 13.31
N LEU A 154 9.94 18.41 14.10
CA LEU A 154 9.71 19.67 14.83
C LEU A 154 10.86 19.92 15.81
N PRO A 155 11.63 20.99 15.64
CA PRO A 155 12.67 21.39 16.59
C PRO A 155 12.09 21.68 17.97
N GLY A 156 12.82 21.35 19.03
CA GLY A 156 12.32 21.42 20.41
C GLY A 156 11.91 22.82 20.88
N GLN A 157 12.47 23.88 20.27
CA GLN A 157 12.12 25.28 20.55
C GLN A 157 10.84 25.75 19.83
N LEU A 158 10.27 24.92 18.95
CA LEU A 158 9.06 25.25 18.19
C LEU A 158 7.84 24.48 18.72
N THR A 159 6.66 25.04 18.46
CA THR A 159 5.37 24.43 18.79
C THR A 159 4.36 24.62 17.65
N THR A 160 3.40 23.70 17.50
CA THR A 160 2.23 23.85 16.62
C THR A 160 1.02 24.46 17.34
N VAL A 161 1.17 24.78 18.63
CA VAL A 161 0.12 25.45 19.41
C VAL A 161 0.24 26.95 19.20
N ALA A 162 -0.82 27.58 18.68
CA ALA A 162 -0.86 29.02 18.51
C ALA A 162 -0.84 29.73 19.87
N PRO A 163 -0.08 30.83 20.03
CA PRO A 163 -0.15 31.66 21.22
C PRO A 163 -1.52 32.32 21.36
N PRO A 164 -2.00 32.56 22.59
CA PRO A 164 -3.21 33.32 22.83
C PRO A 164 -3.02 34.75 22.34
N ILE A 165 -4.10 35.33 21.83
CA ILE A 165 -4.15 36.75 21.49
C ILE A 165 -4.29 37.50 22.82
N SER A 166 -3.19 38.05 23.34
CA SER A 166 -3.22 38.95 24.51
C SER A 166 -2.59 40.29 24.18
N VAL A 167 -3.18 41.35 24.71
CA VAL A 167 -2.72 42.75 24.59
C VAL A 167 -1.96 43.21 25.83
N ASP A 168 -2.14 42.51 26.96
CA ASP A 168 -1.55 42.85 28.25
C ASP A 168 -0.93 41.61 28.91
N GLY A 169 0.41 41.60 29.04
CA GLY A 169 1.17 40.53 29.69
C GLY A 169 2.28 39.94 28.80
N THR A 170 3.16 39.16 29.43
CA THR A 170 4.25 38.44 28.75
C THR A 170 3.80 37.00 28.44
N LEU A 171 3.95 36.59 27.18
CA LEU A 171 3.72 35.21 26.76
C LEU A 171 4.86 34.32 27.26
N VAL A 172 4.51 33.24 27.94
CA VAL A 172 5.46 32.23 28.45
C VAL A 172 4.96 30.85 28.08
N TRP A 173 5.82 30.06 27.42
CA TRP A 173 5.56 28.65 27.13
C TRP A 173 5.74 27.79 28.38
N ASP A 174 4.73 27.00 28.70
CA ASP A 174 4.77 25.97 29.74
C ASP A 174 5.09 24.61 29.10
N GLU A 175 6.30 24.10 29.34
CA GLU A 175 6.72 22.79 28.84
C GLU A 175 5.97 21.63 29.52
N GLY A 176 5.53 21.76 30.77
CA GLY A 176 4.81 20.71 31.47
C GLY A 176 3.40 20.52 30.92
N GLY A 177 2.71 21.62 30.64
CA GLY A 177 1.37 21.64 30.04
C GLY A 177 1.35 21.58 28.51
N GLN A 178 2.50 21.74 27.84
CA GLN A 178 2.59 21.93 26.38
C GLN A 178 1.63 23.02 25.89
N ALA A 179 1.59 24.14 26.61
CA ALA A 179 0.63 25.21 26.38
C ALA A 179 1.25 26.59 26.64
N TRP A 180 0.61 27.61 26.08
CA TRP A 180 0.96 28.99 26.36
C TRP A 180 0.27 29.49 27.63
N SER A 181 1.00 30.30 28.40
CA SER A 181 0.49 31.04 29.54
C SER A 181 0.78 32.54 29.36
N VAL A 182 -0.12 33.38 29.86
CA VAL A 182 0.08 34.83 29.90
C VAL A 182 0.40 35.21 31.33
N GLN A 183 1.61 35.71 31.57
CA GLN A 183 1.99 36.26 32.86
C GLN A 183 1.67 37.76 32.89
N PRO A 184 1.03 38.28 33.95
CA PRO A 184 0.79 39.70 34.10
C PRO A 184 2.12 40.46 34.11
N SER A 185 2.21 41.56 33.36
CA SER A 185 3.33 42.48 33.49
C SER A 185 3.31 43.03 34.92
N THR A 186 4.34 42.72 35.71
CA THR A 186 4.43 43.25 37.08
C THR A 186 4.59 44.76 36.96
N PRO A 187 3.73 45.58 37.61
CA PRO A 187 3.93 47.03 37.60
C PRO A 187 5.29 47.29 38.27
N ASP A 188 6.13 48.09 37.61
CA ASP A 188 7.41 48.52 38.15
C ASP A 188 7.16 49.08 39.55
N ALA A 189 7.73 48.45 40.57
CA ALA A 189 7.53 48.87 41.94
C ALA A 189 8.07 50.29 42.06
N ALA A 190 7.15 51.26 42.18
CA ALA A 190 7.48 52.67 42.30
C ALA A 190 8.56 52.84 43.37
N ALA A 191 9.77 53.21 42.93
CA ALA A 191 10.82 53.66 43.82
C ALA A 191 10.33 54.93 44.51
N VAL A 192 10.15 54.84 45.83
CA VAL A 192 9.82 55.94 46.75
C VAL A 192 11.06 56.78 47.01
#